data_AF-A0A448MXY1-F1
#
_entry.id   AF-A0A448MXY1-F1
#
_cell.length_a   1.000
_cell.length_b   1.000
_cell.length_c   1.000
_cell.angle_alpha   90.00
_cell.angle_beta   90.00
_cell.angle_gamma   90.00
#
_symmetry.space_group_name_H-M   'P 1'
#
loop_
_entity.id
_entity.type
_entity.pdbx_description
1 polymer ?
#
loop_
_entity_poly.entity_id
_entity_poly.type
_entity_poly.pdbx_seq_one_letter_code
_entity_poly.pdbx_strand_id
1 'polypeptide(L)'
;MGKTLAEKVWDAHVVRAVDGEPDLLYIDLHLVHEVTSPQAFEGLRMNGRRVRRPDLTLATEDHNTPTLNILAPIADPVSRTQVETLRRNAAEFGIRIHSLGDRDQGVVHIIGPQLGVTQPGMTIVCGDSHTSTHGAFGALAFGIGTSEVEHVLATQTLPQKKPRMMAVNINGDLPPGVTAKDVVLALIAKVGTGGGQGYIVEYRGSTIEQLSMEGRMTICNMSIEWGAKAGMIAPDETTLAYLKGRPHAPEGGDWEAAVEYWRTLRSDDDAHFDAQVDIDATRLTPFVTWGTNPGHGVPLGGWYLLPRTSIPRSSGPPPAGPSNTWTWPRAPRCGRSRWTRCSSAPAPTAGSRT
;
A
#
# COMPACT_ATOMS: atom_id res chain seq x y z
N MET A 1 -8.33 30.55 -8.38
CA MET A 1 -7.09 29.79 -8.19
C MET A 1 -7.49 28.34 -8.25
N GLY A 2 -6.94 27.61 -9.22
CA GLY A 2 -7.19 26.19 -9.39
C GLY A 2 -6.84 25.39 -8.15
N LYS A 3 -7.52 24.25 -7.98
CA LYS A 3 -7.31 23.30 -6.91
C LYS A 3 -6.66 22.04 -7.46
N THR A 4 -5.75 21.47 -6.68
CA THR A 4 -5.24 20.13 -6.94
C THR A 4 -6.34 19.08 -6.71
N LEU A 5 -6.16 17.87 -7.24
CA LEU A 5 -7.05 16.74 -6.97
C LEU A 5 -7.22 16.53 -5.46
N ALA A 6 -6.11 16.52 -4.72
CA ALA A 6 -6.11 16.34 -3.28
C ALA A 6 -6.91 17.41 -2.55
N GLU A 7 -6.81 18.68 -2.97
CA GLU A 7 -7.60 19.77 -2.39
C GLU A 7 -9.08 19.65 -2.70
N LYS A 8 -9.45 19.24 -3.92
CA LYS A 8 -10.85 19.00 -4.28
C LYS A 8 -11.47 17.93 -3.37
N VAL A 9 -10.77 16.81 -3.17
CA VAL A 9 -11.23 15.75 -2.28
C VAL A 9 -11.24 16.22 -0.83
N TRP A 10 -10.17 16.85 -0.36
CA TRP A 10 -10.10 17.37 1.02
C TRP A 10 -11.26 18.29 1.34
N ASP A 11 -11.46 19.33 0.53
CA ASP A 11 -12.46 20.37 0.76
C ASP A 11 -13.89 19.81 0.72
N ALA A 12 -14.15 18.78 -0.10
CA ALA A 12 -15.44 18.10 -0.16
C ALA A 12 -15.78 17.31 1.13
N HIS A 13 -14.79 16.97 1.96
CA HIS A 13 -14.96 16.14 3.14
C HIS A 13 -14.77 16.91 4.46
N VAL A 14 -14.48 18.21 4.42
CA VAL A 14 -14.41 19.02 5.65
C VAL A 14 -15.80 19.15 6.28
N VAL A 15 -15.96 18.57 7.47
CA VAL A 15 -17.18 18.70 8.30
C VAL A 15 -17.09 19.93 9.20
N ARG A 16 -15.89 20.27 9.67
CA ARG A 16 -15.62 21.45 10.50
C ARG A 16 -14.20 21.94 10.26
N ALA A 17 -14.05 23.23 9.98
CA ALA A 17 -12.77 23.93 9.94
C ALA A 17 -12.78 25.05 10.99
N VAL A 18 -11.68 25.20 11.73
CA VAL A 18 -11.45 26.28 12.68
C VAL A 18 -10.00 26.75 12.55
N ASP A 19 -9.81 28.06 12.47
CA ASP A 19 -8.49 28.66 12.32
C ASP A 19 -7.53 28.20 13.43
N GLY A 20 -6.39 27.65 13.02
CA GLY A 20 -5.35 27.15 13.94
C GLY A 20 -5.57 25.72 14.45
N GLU A 21 -6.72 25.10 14.17
CA GLU A 21 -7.02 23.69 14.47
C GLU A 21 -6.87 22.83 13.20
N PRO A 22 -6.62 21.50 13.35
CA PRO A 22 -6.79 20.56 12.24
C PRO A 22 -8.23 20.56 11.72
N ASP A 23 -8.42 20.38 10.42
CA ASP A 23 -9.75 20.18 9.83
C ASP A 23 -10.33 18.86 10.29
N LEU A 24 -11.62 18.83 10.60
CA LEU A 24 -12.34 17.59 10.88
C LEU A 24 -12.89 17.03 9.57
N LEU A 25 -12.30 15.93 9.09
CA LEU A 25 -12.71 15.27 7.85
C LEU A 25 -13.76 14.20 8.13
N TYR A 26 -14.77 14.09 7.26
CA TYR A 26 -15.60 12.90 7.15
C TYR A 26 -14.76 11.76 6.54
N ILE A 27 -15.05 10.51 6.93
CA ILE A 27 -14.39 9.31 6.40
C ILE A 27 -15.43 8.46 5.66
N ASP A 28 -15.22 8.19 4.38
CA ASP A 28 -16.18 7.43 3.56
C ASP A 28 -16.03 5.92 3.70
N LEU A 29 -14.80 5.45 3.93
CA LEU A 29 -14.51 4.04 4.10
C LEU A 29 -13.44 3.84 5.17
N HIS A 30 -13.75 3.00 6.15
CA HIS A 30 -12.79 2.55 7.16
C HIS A 30 -12.51 1.06 6.97
N LEU A 31 -11.27 0.73 6.60
CA LEU A 31 -10.82 -0.66 6.55
C LEU A 31 -10.19 -1.05 7.87
N VAL A 32 -10.45 -2.25 8.36
CA VAL A 32 -9.87 -2.76 9.60
C VAL A 32 -9.33 -4.18 9.44
N HIS A 33 -8.31 -4.51 10.21
CA HIS A 33 -7.66 -5.83 10.21
C HIS A 33 -7.25 -6.20 11.64
N GLU A 34 -6.81 -7.43 11.84
CA GLU A 34 -6.66 -8.06 13.16
C GLU A 34 -5.51 -7.52 14.02
N VAL A 35 -4.60 -6.72 13.45
CA VAL A 35 -3.39 -6.29 14.17
C VAL A 35 -3.62 -5.04 15.00
N THR A 36 -4.19 -4.00 14.39
CA THR A 36 -4.23 -2.64 14.95
C THR A 36 -5.60 -2.22 15.47
N SER A 37 -6.67 -2.94 15.08
CA SER A 37 -8.04 -2.67 15.49
C SER A 37 -8.49 -3.22 16.85
N PRO A 38 -7.94 -4.33 17.41
CA PRO A 38 -8.48 -4.91 18.66
C PRO A 38 -8.59 -3.92 19.83
N GLN A 39 -7.55 -3.11 20.04
CA GLN A 39 -7.51 -2.11 21.12
C GLN A 39 -8.53 -0.99 20.89
N ALA A 40 -8.77 -0.59 19.64
CA ALA A 40 -9.77 0.41 19.32
C ALA A 40 -11.19 -0.05 19.70
N PHE A 41 -11.54 -1.31 19.38
CA PHE A 41 -12.81 -1.89 19.80
C PHE A 41 -12.96 -2.01 21.31
N GLU A 42 -11.87 -2.35 22.02
CA GLU A 42 -11.88 -2.38 23.48
C GLU A 42 -12.08 -0.98 24.08
N GLY A 43 -11.44 0.05 23.50
CA GLY A 43 -11.66 1.45 23.86
C GLY A 43 -13.13 1.86 23.74
N LEU A 44 -13.82 1.46 22.66
CA LEU A 44 -15.27 1.68 22.53
C LEU A 44 -16.05 1.00 23.66
N ARG A 45 -15.75 -0.28 23.95
CA ARG A 45 -16.45 -1.06 24.96
C ARG A 45 -16.29 -0.46 26.36
N MET A 46 -15.05 -0.10 26.73
CA MET A 46 -14.74 0.54 28.01
C MET A 46 -15.43 1.88 28.21
N ASN A 47 -15.68 2.62 27.12
CA ASN A 47 -16.37 3.90 27.14
C ASN A 47 -17.88 3.80 26.86
N GLY A 48 -18.44 2.59 26.74
CA GLY A 48 -19.86 2.38 26.44
C GLY A 48 -20.29 2.91 25.06
N ARG A 49 -19.36 2.97 24.09
CA ARG A 49 -19.60 3.47 22.73
C ARG A 49 -19.93 2.34 21.76
N ARG A 50 -20.62 2.70 20.67
CA ARG A 50 -20.87 1.83 19.51
C ARG A 50 -20.09 2.34 18.30
N VAL A 51 -19.94 1.48 17.30
CA VAL A 51 -19.43 1.89 15.99
C VAL A 51 -20.49 2.76 15.31
N ARG A 52 -20.09 3.94 14.81
CA ARG A 52 -20.99 4.96 14.27
C ARG A 52 -21.57 4.59 12.90
N ARG A 53 -20.76 4.03 12.00
CA ARG A 53 -21.16 3.57 10.66
C ARG A 53 -20.57 2.18 10.37
N PRO A 54 -21.19 1.11 10.92
CA PRO A 54 -20.79 -0.26 10.59
C PRO A 54 -20.88 -0.56 9.09
N ASP A 55 -21.79 0.12 8.38
CA ASP A 55 -22.00 0.03 6.94
C ASP A 55 -20.87 0.65 6.09
N LEU A 56 -20.06 1.53 6.68
CA LEU A 56 -18.87 2.13 6.07
C LEU A 56 -17.57 1.54 6.62
N THR A 57 -17.65 0.43 7.36
CA THR A 57 -16.51 -0.27 7.94
C THR A 57 -16.42 -1.69 7.39
N LEU A 58 -15.26 -2.07 6.85
CA LEU A 58 -15.03 -3.40 6.30
C LEU A 58 -13.79 -4.03 6.94
N ALA A 59 -13.96 -5.24 7.45
CA ALA A 59 -12.88 -6.01 8.07
C ALA A 59 -12.37 -7.12 7.15
N THR A 60 -11.08 -7.44 7.23
CA THR A 60 -10.49 -8.64 6.63
C THR A 60 -9.41 -9.21 7.53
N GLU A 61 -9.14 -10.50 7.35
CA GLU A 61 -8.01 -11.19 7.98
C GLU A 61 -6.90 -11.35 6.95
N ASP A 62 -5.72 -10.77 7.15
CA ASP A 62 -4.66 -10.83 6.14
C ASP A 62 -3.21 -10.79 6.67
N HIS A 63 -2.95 -10.23 7.86
CA HIS A 63 -1.60 -10.05 8.39
C HIS A 63 -1.05 -11.28 9.12
N ASN A 64 -1.91 -11.96 9.87
CA ASN A 64 -1.62 -13.08 10.77
C ASN A 64 -2.20 -14.38 10.24
N THR A 65 -2.30 -14.49 8.92
CA THR A 65 -2.86 -15.64 8.24
C THR A 65 -1.76 -16.68 7.97
N PRO A 66 -2.05 -17.98 8.12
CA PRO A 66 -1.05 -19.01 7.84
C PRO A 66 -0.80 -19.09 6.33
N THR A 67 0.46 -19.17 5.92
CA THR A 67 0.83 -19.32 4.50
C THR A 67 0.54 -20.74 3.97
N LEU A 68 0.45 -21.72 4.87
CA LEU A 68 0.15 -23.11 4.57
C LEU A 68 -1.19 -23.50 5.19
N ASN A 69 -2.02 -24.20 4.40
CA ASN A 69 -3.29 -24.77 4.84
C ASN A 69 -4.18 -23.79 5.63
N ILE A 70 -4.68 -22.76 4.94
CA ILE A 70 -5.52 -21.68 5.49
C ILE A 70 -6.81 -22.13 6.18
N LEU A 71 -7.23 -23.38 5.98
CA LEU A 71 -8.42 -23.97 6.58
C LEU A 71 -8.14 -24.67 7.92
N ALA A 72 -6.86 -24.88 8.27
CA ALA A 72 -6.47 -25.44 9.57
C ALA A 72 -6.51 -24.36 10.66
N PRO A 73 -6.63 -24.75 11.95
CA PRO A 73 -6.45 -23.82 13.06
C PRO A 73 -5.10 -23.10 12.98
N ILE A 74 -5.09 -21.79 13.22
CA ILE A 74 -3.86 -20.97 13.23
C ILE A 74 -2.94 -21.48 14.34
N ALA A 75 -1.77 -22.00 13.98
CA ALA A 75 -0.86 -22.66 14.92
C ALA A 75 -0.28 -21.69 15.96
N ASP A 76 0.11 -20.49 15.53
CA ASP A 76 0.66 -19.46 16.42
C ASP A 76 -0.44 -18.89 17.35
N PRO A 77 -0.28 -18.97 18.68
CA PRO A 77 -1.30 -18.48 19.62
C PRO A 77 -1.57 -16.98 19.55
N VAL A 78 -0.56 -16.16 19.21
CA VAL A 78 -0.70 -14.70 19.12
C VAL A 78 -1.52 -14.34 17.89
N SER A 79 -1.13 -14.85 16.72
CA SER A 79 -1.89 -14.73 15.47
C SER A 79 -3.33 -15.20 15.64
N ARG A 80 -3.54 -16.37 16.27
CA ARG A 80 -4.89 -16.90 16.54
C ARG A 80 -5.71 -15.94 17.38
N THR A 81 -5.13 -15.43 18.47
CA THR A 81 -5.83 -14.51 19.39
C THR A 81 -6.26 -13.23 18.69
N GLN A 82 -5.40 -12.67 17.82
CA GLN A 82 -5.71 -11.46 17.06
C GLN A 82 -6.86 -11.70 16.07
N VAL A 83 -6.78 -12.78 15.28
CA VAL A 83 -7.83 -13.15 14.31
C VAL A 83 -9.16 -13.43 15.01
N GLU A 84 -9.18 -14.24 16.07
CA GLU A 84 -10.39 -14.53 16.84
C GLU A 84 -10.97 -13.27 17.48
N THR A 85 -10.13 -12.34 17.93
CA THR A 85 -10.57 -11.06 18.49
C THR A 85 -11.23 -10.17 17.44
N LEU A 86 -10.67 -10.11 16.22
CA LEU A 86 -11.30 -9.39 15.11
C LEU A 86 -12.69 -9.99 14.80
N ARG A 87 -12.81 -11.32 14.69
CA ARG A 87 -14.10 -12.00 14.45
C ARG A 87 -15.14 -11.67 15.51
N ARG A 88 -14.76 -11.74 16.80
CA ARG A 88 -15.67 -11.37 17.90
C ARG A 88 -16.10 -9.91 17.82
N ASN A 89 -15.16 -9.00 17.57
CA ASN A 89 -15.44 -7.58 17.45
C ASN A 89 -16.36 -7.29 16.26
N ALA A 90 -16.10 -7.89 15.09
CA ALA A 90 -16.94 -7.75 13.91
C ALA A 90 -18.38 -8.21 14.19
N ALA A 91 -18.54 -9.36 14.84
CA ALA A 91 -19.86 -9.86 15.23
C ALA A 91 -20.57 -8.96 16.26
N GLU A 92 -19.86 -8.50 17.30
CA GLU A 92 -20.43 -7.66 18.35
C GLU A 92 -20.87 -6.27 17.86
N PHE A 93 -20.07 -5.66 16.98
CA PHE A 93 -20.32 -4.30 16.48
C PHE A 93 -21.05 -4.27 15.13
N GLY A 94 -21.40 -5.43 14.57
CA GLY A 94 -22.15 -5.53 13.32
C GLY A 94 -21.36 -5.11 12.08
N ILE A 95 -20.04 -5.32 12.09
CA ILE A 95 -19.15 -5.00 10.97
C ILE A 95 -19.03 -6.21 10.06
N ARG A 96 -19.08 -5.97 8.74
CA ARG A 96 -18.82 -7.03 7.76
C ARG A 96 -17.35 -7.43 7.81
N ILE A 97 -17.09 -8.73 7.85
CA ILE A 97 -15.74 -9.30 7.84
C ILE A 97 -15.58 -10.33 6.72
N HIS A 98 -14.48 -10.23 5.98
CA HIS A 98 -13.99 -11.28 5.09
C HIS A 98 -12.97 -12.14 5.83
N SER A 99 -13.46 -13.18 6.49
CA SER A 99 -12.64 -14.11 7.27
C SER A 99 -11.92 -15.14 6.39
N LEU A 100 -10.88 -15.78 6.93
CA LEU A 100 -10.21 -16.90 6.27
C LEU A 100 -11.20 -17.97 5.78
N GLY A 101 -11.12 -18.28 4.48
CA GLY A 101 -12.01 -19.20 3.79
C GLY A 101 -13.15 -18.54 3.01
N ASP A 102 -13.42 -17.25 3.26
CA ASP A 102 -14.26 -16.45 2.37
C ASP A 102 -13.57 -16.27 1.00
N ARG A 103 -14.33 -16.38 -0.08
CA ARG A 103 -13.84 -16.18 -1.45
C ARG A 103 -13.31 -14.75 -1.66
N ASP A 104 -13.91 -13.79 -0.97
CA ASP A 104 -13.59 -12.38 -1.13
C ASP A 104 -12.58 -11.89 -0.08
N GLN A 105 -12.01 -12.79 0.72
CA GLN A 105 -10.89 -12.50 1.63
C GLN A 105 -9.59 -12.27 0.84
N GLY A 106 -8.80 -11.31 1.30
CA GLY A 106 -7.49 -11.00 0.74
C GLY A 106 -6.79 -9.88 1.50
N VAL A 107 -5.65 -9.45 0.98
CA VAL A 107 -4.88 -8.31 1.51
C VAL A 107 -5.78 -7.07 1.56
N VAL A 108 -5.77 -6.35 2.68
CA VAL A 108 -6.72 -5.26 2.99
C VAL A 108 -6.82 -4.20 1.89
N HIS A 109 -5.70 -3.85 1.26
CA HIS A 109 -5.66 -2.83 0.20
C HIS A 109 -6.01 -3.37 -1.19
N ILE A 110 -6.28 -4.67 -1.32
CA ILE A 110 -6.72 -5.33 -2.56
C ILE A 110 -8.23 -5.58 -2.52
N ILE A 111 -8.78 -5.98 -1.37
CA ILE A 111 -10.21 -6.29 -1.28
C ILE A 111 -11.07 -5.06 -1.62
N GLY A 112 -10.65 -3.86 -1.22
CA GLY A 112 -11.40 -2.63 -1.49
C GLY A 112 -11.60 -2.38 -2.98
N PRO A 113 -10.52 -2.29 -3.77
CA PRO A 113 -10.56 -2.23 -5.23
C PRO A 113 -11.29 -3.42 -5.89
N GLN A 114 -11.02 -4.65 -5.45
CA GLN A 114 -11.61 -5.85 -6.05
C GLN A 114 -13.14 -5.88 -5.91
N LEU A 115 -13.65 -5.42 -4.78
CA LEU A 115 -15.07 -5.35 -4.46
C LEU A 115 -15.74 -4.09 -5.03
N GLY A 116 -14.96 -3.08 -5.42
CA GLY A 116 -15.48 -1.79 -5.90
C GLY A 116 -15.93 -0.84 -4.80
N VAL A 117 -15.55 -1.10 -3.54
CA VAL A 117 -15.81 -0.18 -2.41
C VAL A 117 -14.80 0.96 -2.35
N THR A 118 -13.64 0.81 -3.01
CA THR A 118 -12.71 1.92 -3.25
C THR A 118 -13.12 2.67 -4.50
N GLN A 119 -13.55 3.93 -4.34
CA GLN A 119 -14.05 4.75 -5.44
C GLN A 119 -13.38 6.13 -5.46
N PRO A 120 -13.31 6.78 -6.63
CA PRO A 120 -12.72 8.10 -6.75
C PRO A 120 -13.41 9.14 -5.87
N GLY A 121 -12.60 10.02 -5.30
CA GLY A 121 -13.06 11.13 -4.47
C GLY A 121 -13.39 10.76 -3.03
N MET A 122 -13.22 9.50 -2.62
CA MET A 122 -13.42 9.09 -1.23
C MET A 122 -12.25 9.48 -0.33
N THR A 123 -12.54 9.63 0.95
CA THR A 123 -11.58 9.57 2.05
C THR A 123 -11.55 8.16 2.65
N ILE A 124 -10.37 7.53 2.67
CA ILE A 124 -10.22 6.12 3.06
C ILE A 124 -9.11 5.98 4.10
N VAL A 125 -9.40 5.31 5.22
CA VAL A 125 -8.42 5.12 6.29
C VAL A 125 -8.38 3.66 6.73
N CYS A 126 -7.22 3.24 7.22
CA CYS A 126 -7.00 1.95 7.84
C CYS A 126 -5.89 2.07 8.88
N GLY A 127 -5.88 1.18 9.86
CA GLY A 127 -4.76 1.02 10.80
C GLY A 127 -3.48 0.45 10.16
N ASP A 128 -3.30 0.59 8.84
CA ASP A 128 -2.18 0.10 8.06
C ASP A 128 -1.54 1.23 7.24
N SER A 129 -0.20 1.24 7.16
CA SER A 129 0.56 2.29 6.49
C SER A 129 0.30 2.40 4.98
N HIS A 130 0.03 1.28 4.32
CA HIS A 130 -0.07 1.18 2.86
C HIS A 130 -1.47 1.49 2.33
N THR A 131 -2.34 2.05 3.16
CA THR A 131 -3.66 2.58 2.76
C THR A 131 -3.57 3.58 1.61
N SER A 132 -2.41 4.21 1.42
CA SER A 132 -2.12 5.04 0.25
C SER A 132 -2.38 4.34 -1.09
N THR A 133 -2.35 3.01 -1.15
CA THR A 133 -2.71 2.21 -2.34
C THR A 133 -4.02 2.65 -2.99
N HIS A 134 -5.03 2.98 -2.18
CA HIS A 134 -6.35 3.37 -2.69
C HIS A 134 -6.35 4.71 -3.43
N GLY A 135 -5.32 5.55 -3.24
CA GLY A 135 -5.20 6.79 -3.98
C GLY A 135 -4.93 6.61 -5.47
N ALA A 136 -4.61 5.39 -5.93
CA ALA A 136 -4.60 5.04 -7.35
C ALA A 136 -5.96 5.27 -8.05
N PHE A 137 -7.04 5.34 -7.27
CA PHE A 137 -8.39 5.62 -7.74
C PHE A 137 -8.77 7.10 -7.62
N GLY A 138 -7.85 7.98 -7.18
CA GLY A 138 -8.16 9.37 -6.86
C GLY A 138 -8.87 9.55 -5.51
N ALA A 139 -8.76 8.56 -4.62
CA ALA A 139 -9.20 8.67 -3.23
C ALA A 139 -8.09 9.29 -2.35
N LEU A 140 -8.47 10.12 -1.38
CA LEU A 140 -7.55 10.58 -0.35
C LEU A 140 -7.44 9.49 0.72
N ALA A 141 -6.42 8.65 0.59
CA ALA A 141 -6.28 7.45 1.40
C ALA A 141 -4.96 7.41 2.19
N PHE A 142 -5.03 7.16 3.49
CA PHE A 142 -3.84 7.17 4.36
C PHE A 142 -3.99 6.31 5.62
N GLY A 143 -2.85 5.81 6.10
CA GLY A 143 -2.78 5.04 7.34
C GLY A 143 -2.98 5.91 8.58
N ILE A 144 -3.58 5.32 9.61
CA ILE A 144 -3.91 5.97 10.88
C ILE A 144 -3.47 5.12 12.08
N GLY A 145 -3.23 5.76 13.22
CA GLY A 145 -2.87 5.07 14.46
C GLY A 145 -4.08 4.43 15.17
N THR A 146 -3.84 3.52 16.11
CA THR A 146 -4.91 2.84 16.88
C THR A 146 -5.89 3.80 17.57
N SER A 147 -5.42 4.91 18.13
CA SER A 147 -6.31 5.91 18.74
C SER A 147 -7.18 6.62 17.70
N GLU A 148 -6.66 6.84 16.50
CA GLU A 148 -7.43 7.39 15.38
C GLU A 148 -8.44 6.35 14.84
N VAL A 149 -8.08 5.05 14.82
CA VAL A 149 -9.02 3.96 14.48
C VAL A 149 -10.22 3.99 15.44
N GLU A 150 -10.01 4.09 16.75
CA GLU A 150 -11.10 4.24 17.72
C GLU A 150 -11.93 5.49 17.43
N HIS A 151 -11.28 6.61 17.14
CA HIS A 151 -11.96 7.87 16.86
C HIS A 151 -12.87 7.79 15.63
N VAL A 152 -12.38 7.19 14.54
CA VAL A 152 -13.17 6.98 13.32
C VAL A 152 -14.32 6.01 13.60
N LEU A 153 -14.07 4.89 14.30
CA LEU A 153 -15.15 3.97 14.68
C LEU A 153 -16.22 4.66 15.53
N ALA A 154 -15.84 5.56 16.43
CA ALA A 154 -16.78 6.27 17.31
C ALA A 154 -17.54 7.42 16.62
N THR A 155 -16.95 8.08 15.62
CA THR A 155 -17.45 9.37 15.11
C THR A 155 -17.69 9.41 13.60
N GLN A 156 -17.06 8.52 12.83
CA GLN A 156 -16.92 8.58 11.37
C GLN A 156 -16.22 9.84 10.86
N THR A 157 -15.41 10.47 11.72
CA THR A 157 -14.63 11.65 11.36
C THR A 157 -13.20 11.49 11.83
N LEU A 158 -12.29 12.33 11.32
CA LEU A 158 -10.90 12.36 11.76
C LEU A 158 -10.32 13.78 11.66
N PRO A 159 -9.75 14.34 12.74
CA PRO A 159 -9.04 15.60 12.67
C PRO A 159 -7.70 15.41 11.94
N GLN A 160 -7.45 16.17 10.87
CA GLN A 160 -6.19 16.13 10.12
C GLN A 160 -5.73 17.55 9.77
N LYS A 161 -4.42 17.79 9.89
CA LYS A 161 -3.81 19.03 9.37
C LYS A 161 -3.60 18.87 7.88
N LYS A 162 -4.09 19.83 7.08
CA LYS A 162 -3.91 19.81 5.62
C LYS A 162 -2.42 19.78 5.27
N PRO A 163 -1.91 18.71 4.63
CA PRO A 163 -0.53 18.64 4.18
C PRO A 163 -0.28 19.61 3.02
N ARG A 164 0.98 19.79 2.66
CA ARG A 164 1.36 20.49 1.42
C ARG A 164 1.10 19.62 0.19
N MET A 165 1.06 20.22 -0.99
CA MET A 165 0.82 19.52 -2.25
C MET A 165 2.12 19.31 -3.02
N MET A 166 2.39 18.09 -3.46
CA MET A 166 3.54 17.76 -4.31
C MET A 166 3.10 17.10 -5.61
N ALA A 167 3.65 17.55 -6.74
CA ALA A 167 3.49 16.85 -8.01
C ALA A 167 4.70 15.95 -8.28
N VAL A 168 4.46 14.69 -8.66
CA VAL A 168 5.48 13.81 -9.24
C VAL A 168 5.14 13.61 -10.70
N ASN A 169 5.86 14.29 -11.58
CA ASN A 169 5.61 14.28 -13.02
C ASN A 169 6.49 13.20 -13.68
N ILE A 170 5.87 12.15 -14.24
CA ILE A 170 6.56 11.02 -14.86
C ILE A 170 6.14 10.93 -16.32
N ASN A 171 7.08 11.18 -17.22
CA ASN A 171 6.81 11.29 -18.65
C ASN A 171 7.72 10.42 -19.51
N GLY A 172 7.17 9.93 -20.61
CA GLY A 172 7.83 9.06 -21.58
C GLY A 172 7.39 7.60 -21.49
N ASP A 173 7.64 6.86 -22.58
CA ASP A 173 7.30 5.44 -22.64
C ASP A 173 8.28 4.60 -21.82
N LEU A 174 7.77 3.62 -21.08
CA LEU A 174 8.60 2.71 -20.29
C LEU A 174 9.40 1.78 -21.22
N PRO A 175 10.74 1.70 -21.06
CA PRO A 175 11.56 0.77 -21.82
C PRO A 175 11.18 -0.70 -21.55
N PRO A 176 11.49 -1.63 -22.48
CA PRO A 176 11.20 -3.05 -22.28
C PRO A 176 11.74 -3.60 -20.97
N GLY A 177 10.88 -4.29 -20.21
CA GLY A 177 11.22 -4.88 -18.91
C GLY A 177 11.14 -3.92 -17.73
N VAL A 178 10.85 -2.63 -17.96
CA VAL A 178 10.56 -1.65 -16.90
C VAL A 178 9.07 -1.68 -16.58
N THR A 179 8.74 -1.65 -15.29
CA THR A 179 7.39 -1.74 -14.75
C THR A 179 7.10 -0.56 -13.81
N ALA A 180 5.85 -0.43 -13.37
CA ALA A 180 5.46 0.55 -12.35
C ALA A 180 6.27 0.42 -11.05
N LYS A 181 6.71 -0.79 -10.69
CA LYS A 181 7.57 -1.00 -9.53
C LYS A 181 8.93 -0.31 -9.71
N ASP A 182 9.51 -0.40 -10.89
CA ASP A 182 10.80 0.24 -11.19
C ASP A 182 10.68 1.76 -11.15
N VAL A 183 9.57 2.31 -11.64
CA VAL A 183 9.26 3.75 -11.60
C VAL A 183 9.28 4.26 -10.16
N VAL A 184 8.51 3.64 -9.26
CA VAL A 184 8.44 4.12 -7.87
C VAL A 184 9.73 3.83 -7.08
N LEU A 185 10.45 2.75 -7.38
CA LEU A 185 11.78 2.53 -6.80
C LEU A 185 12.80 3.59 -7.25
N ALA A 186 12.77 3.98 -8.52
CA ALA A 186 13.63 5.04 -9.03
C ALA A 186 13.29 6.40 -8.41
N LEU A 187 12.00 6.70 -8.19
CA LEU A 187 11.56 7.87 -7.43
C LEU A 187 12.14 7.84 -6.01
N ILE A 188 11.92 6.77 -5.27
CA ILE A 188 12.36 6.64 -3.87
C ILE A 188 13.89 6.73 -3.78
N ALA A 189 14.63 6.15 -4.72
CA ALA A 189 16.09 6.29 -4.79
C ALA A 189 16.54 7.73 -5.09
N LYS A 190 15.78 8.47 -5.89
CA LYS A 190 16.07 9.88 -6.24
C LYS A 190 15.84 10.83 -5.07
N VAL A 191 14.75 10.65 -4.32
CA VAL A 191 14.32 11.61 -3.29
C VAL A 191 14.64 11.16 -1.86
N GLY A 192 15.01 9.89 -1.68
CA GLY A 192 15.24 9.27 -0.39
C GLY A 192 13.95 8.98 0.39
N THR A 193 14.08 8.30 1.53
CA THR A 193 12.92 7.83 2.33
C THR A 193 12.15 8.95 3.04
N GLY A 194 12.63 10.19 2.97
CA GLY A 194 11.98 11.37 3.58
C GLY A 194 11.47 12.40 2.57
N GLY A 195 11.61 12.15 1.26
CA GLY A 195 11.34 13.16 0.24
C GLY A 195 9.89 13.66 0.20
N GLY A 196 8.93 12.84 0.63
CA GLY A 196 7.50 13.12 0.60
C GLY A 196 6.92 13.58 1.93
N GLN A 197 7.75 13.71 2.98
CA GLN A 197 7.28 14.03 4.32
C GLN A 197 6.53 15.36 4.37
N GLY A 198 5.30 15.29 4.90
CA GLY A 198 4.41 16.45 5.04
C GLY A 198 3.67 16.83 3.76
N TYR A 199 3.67 15.95 2.75
CA TYR A 199 2.94 16.17 1.50
C TYR A 199 1.85 15.12 1.25
N ILE A 200 0.78 15.55 0.58
CA ILE A 200 -0.03 14.68 -0.29
C ILE A 200 0.58 14.79 -1.68
N VAL A 201 0.81 13.65 -2.31
CA VAL A 201 1.51 13.58 -3.60
C VAL A 201 0.52 13.23 -4.69
N GLU A 202 0.60 13.93 -5.81
CA GLU A 202 -0.12 13.60 -7.03
C GLU A 202 0.85 13.07 -8.09
N TYR A 203 0.64 11.83 -8.52
CA TYR A 203 1.40 11.21 -9.59
C TYR A 203 0.75 11.54 -10.94
N ARG A 204 1.53 12.15 -11.83
CA ARG A 204 1.03 12.77 -13.07
C ARG A 204 1.93 12.41 -14.26
N GLY A 205 1.41 12.63 -15.46
CA GLY A 205 2.17 12.54 -16.71
C GLY A 205 1.89 11.28 -17.53
N SER A 206 2.36 11.31 -18.77
CA SER A 206 2.07 10.31 -19.80
C SER A 206 2.37 8.87 -19.37
N THR A 207 3.42 8.66 -18.57
CA THR A 207 3.75 7.33 -18.06
C THR A 207 2.66 6.80 -17.14
N ILE A 208 2.13 7.65 -16.23
CA ILE A 208 1.08 7.27 -15.28
C ILE A 208 -0.23 6.94 -16.01
N GLU A 209 -0.59 7.75 -17.00
CA GLU A 209 -1.80 7.58 -17.80
C GLU A 209 -1.81 6.23 -18.55
N GLN A 210 -0.64 5.78 -19.03
CA GLN A 210 -0.48 4.51 -19.74
C GLN A 210 -0.48 3.26 -18.83
N LEU A 211 -0.36 3.41 -17.50
CA LEU A 211 -0.34 2.26 -16.58
C LEU A 211 -1.73 1.64 -16.40
N SER A 212 -1.76 0.32 -16.20
CA SER A 212 -2.94 -0.38 -15.68
C SER A 212 -3.27 0.08 -14.25
N MET A 213 -4.47 -0.22 -13.76
CA MET A 213 -4.84 0.09 -12.38
C MET A 213 -3.90 -0.57 -11.35
N GLU A 214 -3.46 -1.80 -11.60
CA GLU A 214 -2.51 -2.51 -10.72
C GLU A 214 -1.14 -1.82 -10.71
N GLY A 215 -0.71 -1.28 -11.86
CA GLY A 215 0.49 -0.45 -11.93
C GLY A 215 0.37 0.84 -11.12
N ARG A 216 -0.79 1.51 -11.20
CA ARG A 216 -1.09 2.71 -10.41
C ARG A 216 -1.16 2.41 -8.92
N MET A 217 -1.82 1.30 -8.54
CA MET A 217 -1.85 0.79 -7.17
C MET A 217 -0.44 0.51 -6.65
N THR A 218 0.45 -0.06 -7.47
CA THR A 218 1.86 -0.28 -7.09
C THR A 218 2.58 1.03 -6.76
N ILE A 219 2.37 2.09 -7.53
CA ILE A 219 2.98 3.40 -7.27
C ILE A 219 2.41 4.02 -5.99
N CYS A 220 1.08 4.10 -5.88
CA CYS A 220 0.41 4.69 -4.72
C CYS A 220 0.67 3.91 -3.42
N ASN A 221 0.74 2.58 -3.49
CA ASN A 221 1.12 1.71 -2.37
C ASN A 221 2.46 2.14 -1.77
N MET A 222 3.44 2.41 -2.63
CA MET A 222 4.79 2.75 -2.20
C MET A 222 5.00 4.23 -1.82
N SER A 223 3.92 5.00 -1.66
CA SER A 223 4.00 6.42 -1.27
C SER A 223 4.58 6.61 0.13
N ILE A 224 4.27 5.68 1.03
CA ILE A 224 4.66 5.76 2.43
C ILE A 224 6.16 5.46 2.63
N GLU A 225 6.80 4.68 1.73
CA GLU A 225 8.22 4.31 1.77
C GLU A 225 9.16 5.50 1.62
N TRP A 226 8.67 6.61 1.06
CA TRP A 226 9.39 7.88 0.99
C TRP A 226 8.72 9.01 1.78
N GLY A 227 7.81 8.62 2.69
CA GLY A 227 7.26 9.48 3.73
C GLY A 227 6.06 10.33 3.33
N ALA A 228 5.49 10.14 2.13
CA ALA A 228 4.28 10.84 1.75
C ALA A 228 3.09 10.39 2.60
N LYS A 229 2.23 11.34 2.98
CA LYS A 229 1.01 11.05 3.76
C LYS A 229 0.01 10.23 2.95
N ALA A 230 -0.15 10.59 1.68
CA ALA A 230 -0.98 9.92 0.70
C ALA A 230 -0.39 10.14 -0.70
N GLY A 231 -0.69 9.22 -1.62
CA GLY A 231 -0.35 9.34 -3.03
C GLY A 231 -1.57 9.12 -3.90
N MET A 232 -1.87 10.05 -4.81
CA MET A 232 -3.10 10.09 -5.59
C MET A 232 -2.81 10.11 -7.09
N ILE A 233 -3.68 9.45 -7.85
CA ILE A 233 -3.71 9.51 -9.32
C ILE A 233 -5.13 9.90 -9.73
N ALA A 234 -5.24 10.86 -10.64
CA ALA A 234 -6.54 11.30 -11.13
C ALA A 234 -7.27 10.17 -11.88
N PRO A 235 -8.55 9.89 -11.57
CA PRO A 235 -9.33 8.88 -12.29
C PRO A 235 -9.47 9.22 -13.78
N ASP A 236 -9.32 8.18 -14.60
CA ASP A 236 -9.51 8.25 -16.05
C ASP A 236 -10.25 7.01 -16.56
N GLU A 237 -10.31 6.86 -17.88
CA GLU A 237 -10.95 5.73 -18.55
C GLU A 237 -10.46 4.36 -18.04
N THR A 238 -9.19 4.23 -17.65
CA THR A 238 -8.64 3.01 -17.06
C THR A 238 -9.24 2.75 -15.68
N THR A 239 -9.40 3.79 -14.86
CA THR A 239 -10.07 3.71 -13.56
C THR A 239 -11.55 3.36 -13.72
N LEU A 240 -12.25 4.01 -14.65
CA LEU A 240 -13.66 3.75 -14.93
C LEU A 240 -13.89 2.32 -15.42
N ALA A 241 -13.05 1.85 -16.34
CA ALA A 241 -13.14 0.48 -16.87
C ALA A 241 -12.91 -0.57 -15.78
N TYR A 242 -11.99 -0.31 -14.84
CA TYR A 242 -11.71 -1.23 -13.73
C TYR A 242 -12.89 -1.35 -12.75
N LEU A 243 -13.58 -0.24 -12.46
CA LEU A 243 -14.68 -0.18 -11.50
C LEU A 243 -16.01 -0.67 -12.07
N LYS A 244 -16.23 -0.57 -13.39
CA LYS A 244 -17.50 -0.91 -14.01
C LYS A 244 -17.87 -2.38 -13.75
N GLY A 245 -19.05 -2.59 -13.18
CA GLY A 245 -19.58 -3.94 -12.88
C GLY A 245 -18.94 -4.62 -11.67
N ARG A 246 -18.17 -3.90 -10.84
CA ARG A 246 -17.72 -4.43 -9.55
C ARG A 246 -18.89 -4.55 -8.58
N PRO A 247 -18.88 -5.53 -7.65
CA PRO A 247 -20.02 -5.83 -6.79
C PRO A 247 -20.60 -4.65 -5.99
N HIS A 248 -19.76 -3.67 -5.64
CA HIS A 248 -20.14 -2.48 -4.86
C HIS A 248 -19.92 -1.17 -5.62
N ALA A 249 -19.60 -1.23 -6.92
CA ALA A 249 -19.59 -0.03 -7.75
C ALA A 249 -21.04 0.44 -8.01
N PRO A 250 -21.26 1.74 -8.24
CA PRO A 250 -22.58 2.24 -8.63
C PRO A 250 -23.09 1.57 -9.92
N GLU A 251 -24.41 1.48 -10.09
CA GLU A 251 -25.04 0.89 -11.26
C GLU A 251 -26.08 1.83 -11.87
N GLY A 252 -26.44 1.62 -13.14
CA GLY A 252 -27.50 2.39 -13.81
C GLY A 252 -27.26 3.90 -13.77
N GLY A 253 -28.27 4.67 -13.35
CA GLY A 253 -28.17 6.13 -13.24
C GLY A 253 -27.15 6.61 -12.20
N ASP A 254 -26.93 5.84 -11.13
CA ASP A 254 -25.92 6.19 -10.11
C ASP A 254 -24.50 6.04 -10.68
N TRP A 255 -24.30 5.09 -11.60
CA TRP A 255 -23.04 4.97 -12.34
C TRP A 255 -22.78 6.18 -13.23
N GLU A 256 -23.81 6.65 -13.95
CA GLU A 256 -23.68 7.81 -14.82
C GLU A 256 -23.33 9.07 -14.03
N ALA A 257 -24.03 9.31 -12.91
CA ALA A 257 -23.75 10.43 -12.00
C ALA A 257 -22.36 10.32 -11.36
N ALA A 258 -21.96 9.12 -10.93
CA ALA A 258 -20.63 8.89 -10.38
C ALA A 258 -19.53 9.16 -11.40
N VAL A 259 -19.68 8.69 -12.65
CA VAL A 259 -18.71 8.96 -13.73
C VAL A 259 -18.62 10.45 -14.04
N GLU A 260 -19.75 11.16 -14.07
CA GLU A 260 -19.76 12.62 -14.27
C GLU A 260 -18.95 13.33 -13.18
N TYR A 261 -19.20 13.00 -11.90
CA TYR A 261 -18.44 13.52 -10.78
C TYR A 261 -16.96 13.12 -10.84
N TRP A 262 -16.65 11.85 -11.07
CA TRP A 262 -15.27 11.35 -11.10
C TRP A 262 -14.44 12.03 -12.20
N ARG A 263 -15.04 12.40 -13.33
CA ARG A 263 -14.35 13.15 -14.39
C ARG A 263 -13.92 14.56 -13.96
N THR A 264 -14.56 15.13 -12.93
CA THR A 264 -14.18 16.44 -12.36
C THR A 264 -12.98 16.35 -11.41
N LEU A 265 -12.63 15.13 -10.96
CA LEU A 265 -11.55 14.85 -10.02
C LEU A 265 -10.20 14.80 -10.74
N ARG A 266 -9.77 15.94 -11.27
CA ARG A 266 -8.40 16.17 -11.74
C ARG A 266 -7.92 17.50 -11.22
N SER A 267 -6.62 17.69 -11.06
CA SER A 267 -6.07 19.03 -10.79
C SER A 267 -6.47 20.00 -11.89
N ASP A 268 -6.86 21.22 -11.50
CA ASP A 268 -7.08 22.31 -12.45
C ASP A 268 -5.75 22.71 -13.13
N ASP A 269 -5.83 23.26 -14.35
CA ASP A 269 -4.64 23.63 -15.13
C ASP A 269 -3.75 24.67 -14.42
N ASP A 270 -4.36 25.56 -13.62
CA ASP A 270 -3.70 26.58 -12.82
C ASP A 270 -3.50 26.17 -11.34
N ALA A 271 -3.67 24.89 -11.00
CA ALA A 271 -3.46 24.40 -9.64
C ALA A 271 -1.99 24.54 -9.19
N HIS A 272 -1.79 24.97 -7.95
CA HIS A 272 -0.46 25.18 -7.37
C HIS A 272 0.02 23.94 -6.59
N PHE A 273 1.27 23.56 -6.81
CA PHE A 273 1.97 22.53 -6.03
C PHE A 273 3.16 23.16 -5.31
N ASP A 274 3.28 22.92 -4.01
CA ASP A 274 4.37 23.43 -3.16
C ASP A 274 5.74 22.84 -3.53
N ALA A 275 5.75 21.64 -4.13
CA ALA A 275 6.95 20.97 -4.58
C ALA A 275 6.68 20.12 -5.83
N GLN A 276 7.71 19.90 -6.65
CA GLN A 276 7.62 19.05 -7.83
C GLN A 276 8.85 18.15 -7.98
N VAL A 277 8.63 16.93 -8.48
CA VAL A 277 9.68 15.97 -8.82
C VAL A 277 9.43 15.42 -10.22
N ASP A 278 10.38 15.65 -11.13
CA ASP A 278 10.27 15.16 -12.51
C ASP A 278 11.07 13.87 -12.73
N ILE A 279 10.49 12.90 -13.43
CA ILE A 279 11.14 11.65 -13.84
C ILE A 279 10.94 11.45 -15.34
N ASP A 280 12.04 11.31 -16.07
CA ASP A 280 12.04 10.86 -17.46
C ASP A 280 12.02 9.33 -17.48
N ALA A 281 10.87 8.76 -17.82
CA ALA A 281 10.62 7.33 -17.84
C ALA A 281 11.45 6.60 -18.90
N THR A 282 11.82 7.27 -19.99
CA THR A 282 12.60 6.66 -21.10
C THR A 282 14.01 6.26 -20.67
N ARG A 283 14.49 6.85 -19.58
CA ARG A 283 15.82 6.61 -19.00
C ARG A 283 15.82 5.55 -17.91
N LEU A 284 14.65 5.02 -17.56
CA LEU A 284 14.54 3.99 -16.55
C LEU A 284 15.03 2.64 -17.09
N THR A 285 15.49 1.82 -16.15
CA THR A 285 15.82 0.42 -16.37
C THR A 285 15.17 -0.40 -15.25
N PRO A 286 15.15 -1.73 -15.31
CA PRO A 286 14.76 -2.52 -14.15
C PRO A 286 15.55 -2.10 -12.91
N PHE A 287 14.90 -2.01 -11.75
CA PHE A 287 15.42 -1.52 -10.48
C PHE A 287 15.30 -2.58 -9.39
N VAL A 288 16.22 -2.54 -8.43
CA VAL A 288 16.17 -3.39 -7.24
C VAL A 288 16.60 -2.60 -6.02
N THR A 289 15.97 -2.85 -4.88
CA THR A 289 16.44 -2.38 -3.58
C THR A 289 17.40 -3.40 -2.98
N TRP A 290 18.61 -2.99 -2.64
CA TRP A 290 19.66 -3.88 -2.13
C TRP A 290 20.00 -3.67 -0.65
N GLY A 291 19.61 -2.54 -0.07
CA GLY A 291 19.98 -2.15 1.30
C GLY A 291 18.90 -2.45 2.36
N THR A 292 19.09 -1.86 3.55
CA THR A 292 18.20 -1.97 4.71
C THR A 292 17.06 -0.94 4.73
N ASN A 293 17.00 -0.05 3.73
CA ASN A 293 15.87 0.86 3.55
C ASN A 293 15.50 0.97 2.06
N PRO A 294 14.24 1.35 1.73
CA PRO A 294 13.76 1.46 0.35
C PRO A 294 14.51 2.49 -0.52
N GLY A 295 15.15 3.49 0.10
CA GLY A 295 15.98 4.50 -0.59
C GLY A 295 17.26 3.92 -1.21
N HIS A 296 17.70 2.74 -0.79
CA HIS A 296 18.87 2.06 -1.33
C HIS A 296 18.52 1.27 -2.61
N GLY A 297 17.94 1.97 -3.59
CA GLY A 297 17.57 1.44 -4.91
C GLY A 297 18.67 1.65 -5.95
N VAL A 298 18.86 0.65 -6.82
CA VAL A 298 19.86 0.66 -7.89
C VAL A 298 19.30 0.05 -9.18
N PRO A 299 19.76 0.50 -10.36
CA PRO A 299 19.53 -0.21 -11.61
C PRO A 299 20.04 -1.67 -11.52
N LEU A 300 19.25 -2.63 -12.01
CA LEU A 300 19.62 -4.05 -12.03
C LEU A 300 20.91 -4.31 -12.85
N GLY A 301 21.12 -3.52 -13.91
CA GLY A 301 22.34 -3.55 -14.72
C GLY A 301 23.49 -2.69 -14.19
N GLY A 302 23.31 -2.04 -13.03
CA GLY A 302 24.30 -1.17 -12.41
C GLY A 302 25.43 -1.95 -11.74
N TRP A 303 26.63 -1.37 -11.72
CA TRP A 303 27.77 -1.89 -10.96
C TRP A 303 27.88 -1.13 -9.64
N TYR A 304 27.87 -1.84 -8.51
CA TYR A 304 28.12 -1.25 -7.19
C TYR A 304 29.38 -1.82 -6.56
N LEU A 305 30.17 -0.94 -5.95
CA LEU A 305 31.29 -1.33 -5.11
C LEU A 305 30.73 -1.91 -3.82
N LEU A 306 30.97 -3.19 -3.58
CA LEU A 306 30.72 -3.78 -2.26
C LEU A 306 31.53 -2.98 -1.23
N PRO A 307 30.90 -2.50 -0.13
CA PRO A 307 31.66 -1.96 0.98
C PRO A 307 32.70 -3.00 1.37
N ARG A 308 33.98 -2.60 1.47
CA ARG A 308 35.00 -3.50 2.02
C ARG A 308 34.57 -3.80 3.45
N THR A 309 33.97 -4.96 3.67
CA THR A 309 33.92 -5.55 4.99
C THR A 309 35.37 -5.80 5.38
N SER A 310 35.92 -4.95 6.23
CA SER A 310 37.10 -5.31 7.01
C SER A 310 36.65 -6.43 7.93
N ILE A 311 36.60 -7.67 7.42
CA ILE A 311 36.66 -8.84 8.28
C ILE A 311 38.01 -8.70 8.99
N PRO A 312 38.06 -8.48 10.31
CA PRO A 312 39.33 -8.51 11.01
C PRO A 312 39.92 -9.88 10.73
N ARG A 313 41.09 -9.93 10.08
CA ARG A 313 41.84 -11.18 10.03
C ARG A 313 42.24 -11.46 11.47
N SER A 314 41.47 -12.29 12.17
CA SER A 314 41.90 -12.86 13.43
C SER A 314 43.12 -13.73 13.11
N SER A 315 44.30 -13.25 13.47
CA SER A 315 45.53 -14.04 13.53
C SER A 315 45.40 -15.02 14.70
N GLY A 316 44.75 -16.15 14.47
CA GLY A 316 44.64 -17.23 15.43
C GLY A 316 43.88 -18.42 14.83
N PRO A 317 44.28 -19.67 15.14
CA PRO A 317 43.53 -20.83 14.68
C PRO A 317 42.11 -20.83 15.28
N PRO A 318 41.09 -21.29 14.54
CA PRO A 318 39.72 -21.30 15.04
C PRO A 318 39.59 -22.25 16.24
N PRO A 319 38.81 -21.90 17.28
CA PRO A 319 38.48 -22.84 18.34
C PRO A 319 37.64 -23.99 17.75
N ALA A 320 37.99 -25.23 18.14
CA ALA A 320 37.23 -26.42 17.79
C ALA A 320 35.87 -26.40 18.51
N GLY A 321 34.83 -25.91 17.83
CA GLY A 321 33.42 -26.02 18.23
C GLY A 321 32.61 -26.63 17.08
N PRO A 322 31.45 -27.27 17.36
CA PRO A 322 30.73 -28.06 16.37
C PRO A 322 30.25 -27.18 15.21
N SER A 323 30.68 -27.55 14.00
CA SER A 323 30.38 -26.85 12.76
C SER A 323 28.96 -27.16 12.29
N ASN A 324 28.06 -26.18 12.36
CA ASN A 324 26.90 -26.13 11.47
C ASN A 324 27.26 -25.30 10.24
N THR A 325 27.86 -25.96 9.24
CA THR A 325 28.12 -25.37 7.92
C THR A 325 26.89 -25.58 7.04
N TRP A 326 26.18 -24.50 6.73
CA TRP A 326 25.27 -24.48 5.59
C TRP A 326 26.09 -24.28 4.32
N THR A 327 26.31 -25.35 3.57
CA THR A 327 26.87 -25.29 2.21
C THR A 327 25.74 -25.02 1.22
N TRP A 328 25.69 -23.80 0.68
CA TRP A 328 24.89 -23.54 -0.51
C TRP A 328 25.58 -24.20 -1.72
N PRO A 329 24.87 -24.98 -2.55
CA PRO A 329 25.46 -25.51 -3.77
C PRO A 329 25.88 -24.36 -4.68
N ARG A 330 27.12 -24.39 -5.19
CA ARG A 330 27.59 -23.47 -6.22
C ARG A 330 26.63 -23.52 -7.41
N ALA A 331 26.14 -22.36 -7.85
CA ALA A 331 25.42 -22.24 -9.11
C ALA A 331 26.27 -22.82 -10.26
N PRO A 332 25.70 -23.64 -11.16
CA PRO A 332 26.44 -24.20 -12.27
C PRO A 332 26.89 -23.07 -13.20
N ARG A 333 28.18 -23.10 -13.59
CA ARG A 333 28.70 -22.23 -14.66
C ARG A 333 28.02 -22.62 -15.98
N CYS A 334 27.12 -21.77 -16.49
CA CYS A 334 26.66 -21.89 -17.86
C CYS A 334 27.77 -21.42 -18.82
N GLY A 335 28.39 -22.37 -19.51
CA GLY A 335 29.25 -22.09 -20.65
C GLY A 335 28.42 -21.63 -21.84
N ARG A 336 28.93 -20.67 -22.60
CA ARG A 336 28.33 -20.22 -23.86
C ARG A 336 28.40 -21.33 -24.92
N SER A 337 27.32 -22.10 -25.09
CA SER A 337 26.94 -22.71 -26.37
C SER A 337 25.59 -23.45 -26.28
N ARG A 338 24.70 -23.14 -27.25
CA ARG A 338 23.50 -23.86 -27.71
C ARG A 338 22.50 -24.41 -26.66
N TRP A 339 21.31 -23.79 -26.67
CA TRP A 339 19.99 -24.28 -26.25
C TRP A 339 19.89 -25.77 -25.87
N THR A 340 19.70 -26.06 -24.58
CA THR A 340 18.95 -27.22 -24.07
C THR A 340 18.48 -26.94 -22.64
N ARG A 341 17.26 -27.42 -22.31
CA ARG A 341 16.53 -27.21 -21.05
C ARG A 341 17.31 -27.69 -19.81
N CYS A 342 17.34 -26.89 -18.74
CA CYS A 342 17.71 -27.36 -17.40
C CYS A 342 16.47 -27.72 -16.58
N SER A 343 16.38 -28.99 -16.18
CA SER A 343 15.37 -29.58 -15.30
C SER A 343 15.60 -29.16 -13.84
N SER A 344 14.50 -29.12 -13.07
CA SER A 344 14.40 -28.83 -11.64
C SER A 344 15.35 -29.63 -10.74
N ALA A 345 15.93 -28.97 -9.73
CA ALA A 345 16.67 -29.62 -8.63
C ALA A 345 15.70 -30.21 -7.58
N PRO A 346 16.01 -31.36 -6.95
CA PRO A 346 15.19 -31.94 -5.88
C PRO A 346 15.47 -31.29 -4.52
N ALA A 347 14.45 -31.30 -3.65
CA ALA A 347 14.50 -30.75 -2.27
C ALA A 347 15.34 -31.62 -1.31
N PRO A 348 15.96 -31.05 -0.26
CA PRO A 348 16.78 -31.80 0.69
C PRO A 348 15.93 -32.56 1.72
N THR A 349 16.27 -33.83 1.96
CA THR A 349 15.73 -34.67 3.04
C THR A 349 16.63 -34.64 4.28
N ALA A 350 16.04 -34.43 5.46
CA ALA A 350 16.72 -34.54 6.75
C ALA A 350 16.88 -36.02 7.16
N GLY A 351 18.11 -36.44 7.46
CA GLY A 351 18.40 -37.78 7.99
C GLY A 351 18.33 -37.80 9.52
N SER A 352 17.53 -38.72 10.07
CA SER A 352 17.52 -39.07 11.49
C SER A 352 18.83 -39.74 11.91
N ARG A 353 19.35 -39.40 13.10
CA ARG A 353 20.25 -40.28 13.85
C ARG A 353 19.70 -40.47 15.26
N THR A 354 19.71 -41.74 15.65
CA THR A 354 19.44 -42.34 16.97
C THR A 354 20.22 -41.70 18.10
#